data_AF-A0A2N3E9T6-F1
#
_entry.id   AF-A0A2N3E9T6-F1
#
_cell.length_a   1.000
_cell.length_b   1.000
_cell.length_c   1.000
_cell.angle_alpha   90.00
_cell.angle_beta   90.00
_cell.angle_gamma   90.00
#
_symmetry.space_group_name_H-M   'P 1'
#
loop_
_entity.id
_entity.type
_entity.pdbx_description
1 polymer ?
#
loop_
_entity_poly.entity_id
_entity_poly.type
_entity_poly.pdbx_seq_one_letter_code
_entity_poly.pdbx_strand_id
1 'polypeptide(L)' 'VKIDVEGHEIEALRGAEALIRRDRPDMLIEVADVNRAEIDALLNSFGYRIAATHRRYPENENVLAIPA' A
#
# COMPACT_ATOMS: atom_id res chain seq x y z
N VAL A 1 -3.86 -2.17 8.90
CA VAL A 1 -4.02 -0.70 8.71
C VAL A 1 -4.69 -0.47 7.37
N LYS A 2 -5.75 0.35 7.31
CA LYS A 2 -6.32 0.79 6.03
C LYS A 2 -5.70 2.14 5.66
N ILE A 3 -5.26 2.30 4.41
CA ILE A 3 -4.73 3.55 3.84
C ILE A 3 -5.56 3.89 2.61
N ASP A 4 -6.25 5.00 2.67
CA ASP A 4 -7.19 5.49 1.67
C ASP A 4 -7.32 6.99 1.96
N VAL A 5 -6.48 7.79 1.28
CA VAL A 5 -6.20 9.19 1.64
C VAL A 5 -6.29 10.11 0.43
N GLU A 6 -7.21 9.82 -0.50
CA GLU A 6 -7.56 10.67 -1.65
C GLU A 6 -6.33 11.04 -2.51
N GLY A 7 -5.44 10.08 -2.77
CA GLY A 7 -4.30 10.23 -3.68
C GLY A 7 -2.96 10.60 -3.01
N HIS A 8 -2.87 10.47 -1.68
CA HIS A 8 -1.65 10.74 -0.91
C HIS A 8 -1.07 9.48 -0.24
N GLU A 9 -1.32 8.31 -0.83
CA GLU A 9 -0.99 7.02 -0.22
C GLU A 9 0.52 6.80 -0.12
N ILE A 10 1.30 7.29 -1.08
CA ILE A 10 2.76 7.19 -1.07
C ILE A 10 3.33 8.01 0.11
N GLU A 11 2.86 9.24 0.30
CA GLU A 11 3.25 10.13 1.39
C GLU A 11 2.83 9.55 2.75
N ALA A 12 1.61 9.01 2.84
CA ALA A 12 1.12 8.35 4.04
C ALA A 12 2.00 7.13 4.40
N LEU A 13 2.37 6.31 3.42
CA LEU A 13 3.26 5.15 3.62
C LEU A 13 4.66 5.59 4.06
N ARG A 14 5.25 6.62 3.43
CA ARG A 14 6.55 7.17 3.83
C ARG A 14 6.52 7.77 5.23
N GLY A 15 5.49 8.54 5.56
CA GLY A 15 5.30 9.11 6.90
C GLY A 15 5.09 8.05 7.98
N ALA A 16 4.50 6.91 7.63
CA ALA A 16 4.26 5.78 8.52
C ALA A 16 5.39 4.74 8.55
N GLU A 17 6.51 4.95 7.84
CA GLU A 17 7.56 3.94 7.66
C GLU A 17 8.05 3.34 8.99
N ALA A 18 8.32 4.18 9.99
CA ALA A 18 8.80 3.73 11.30
C ALA A 18 7.81 2.77 11.98
N LEU A 19 6.50 3.05 11.88
CA LEU A 19 5.44 2.21 12.40
C LEU A 19 5.32 0.92 11.59
N ILE A 20 5.29 1.01 10.26
CA ILE A 20 5.14 -0.13 9.35
C ILE A 20 6.29 -1.12 9.53
N ARG A 21 7.52 -0.64 9.70
CA ARG A 21 8.70 -1.48 9.92
C ARG A 21 8.72 -2.12 11.30
N ARG A 22 8.32 -1.37 12.35
CA ARG A 22 8.31 -1.85 13.74
C ARG A 22 7.21 -2.89 13.98
N ASP A 23 5.99 -2.56 13.60
CA ASP A 23 4.79 -3.32 14.01
C ASP A 23 4.36 -4.36 12.98
N ARG A 24 4.89 -4.25 11.76
CA ARG A 24 4.61 -5.15 10.63
C ARG A 24 3.12 -5.48 10.41
N PRO A 25 2.20 -4.50 10.39
CA PRO A 25 0.77 -4.79 10.26
C PRO A 25 0.38 -5.20 8.83
N ASP A 26 -0.62 -6.06 8.68
CA ASP A 26 -1.30 -6.21 7.39
C ASP A 26 -1.90 -4.87 6.94
N MET A 27 -1.75 -4.52 5.66
CA MET A 27 -2.18 -3.24 5.10
C MET A 27 -3.16 -3.43 3.95
N LEU A 28 -4.25 -2.67 3.97
CA LEU A 28 -5.17 -2.54 2.85
C LEU A 28 -5.06 -1.11 2.30
N ILE A 29 -4.63 -0.97 1.05
CA ILE A 29 -4.26 0.32 0.45
C ILE A 29 -5.08 0.52 -0.82
N GLU A 30 -5.76 1.66 -0.96
CA GLU A 30 -6.30 2.06 -2.27
C GLU A 30 -5.18 2.62 -3.14
N VAL A 31 -5.03 2.12 -4.36
CA VAL A 31 -3.93 2.45 -5.26
C VAL A 31 -4.50 2.90 -6.58
N ALA A 32 -4.23 4.15 -6.94
CA ALA A 32 -4.48 4.65 -8.29
C ALA A 32 -3.51 3.98 -9.29
N ASP A 33 -3.97 3.70 -10.50
CA ASP A 33 -3.18 3.02 -11.55
C ASP A 33 -1.84 3.70 -11.83
N VAL A 34 -1.84 5.03 -11.82
CA VAL A 34 -0.64 5.85 -12.03
C VAL A 34 0.43 5.67 -10.95
N ASN A 35 0.03 5.26 -9.74
CA ASN A 35 0.90 5.10 -8.58
C ASN A 35 1.30 3.63 -8.34
N ARG A 36 0.74 2.67 -9.12
CA ARG A 36 0.87 1.24 -8.84
C ARG A 36 2.33 0.78 -8.74
N ALA A 37 3.17 1.17 -9.69
CA ALA A 37 4.56 0.75 -9.71
C ALA A 37 5.37 1.31 -8.52
N GLU A 38 5.09 2.56 -8.10
CA GLU A 38 5.77 3.17 -6.97
C GLU A 38 5.33 2.54 -5.64
N ILE A 39 4.02 2.28 -5.47
CA ILE A 39 3.49 1.58 -4.30
C ILE A 39 4.10 0.18 -4.20
N ASP A 40 4.16 -0.58 -5.30
CA ASP A 40 4.75 -1.92 -5.31
C ASP A 40 6.24 -1.88 -4.89
N ALA A 41 7.01 -0.92 -5.40
CA ALA A 41 8.41 -0.74 -5.02
C ALA A 41 8.57 -0.36 -3.54
N LEU A 42 7.71 0.53 -3.03
CA LEU A 42 7.76 0.98 -1.65
C LEU A 42 7.41 -0.15 -0.68
N LEU A 43 6.34 -0.90 -0.95
CA LEU A 43 5.94 -2.08 -0.18
C LEU A 43 7.04 -3.13 -0.15
N ASN A 44 7.67 -3.41 -1.30
CA ASN A 44 8.81 -4.33 -1.36
C ASN A 44 9.99 -3.83 -0.50
N SER A 45 10.28 -2.52 -0.51
CA SER A 45 11.33 -1.91 0.33
C SER A 45 11.04 -2.01 1.85
N PHE A 46 9.77 -2.15 2.22
CA PHE A 46 9.32 -2.38 3.59
C PHE A 46 9.30 -3.87 3.96
N GLY A 47 9.60 -4.76 3.01
CA GLY A 47 9.55 -6.20 3.17
C GLY A 47 8.13 -6.75 3.18
N TYR A 48 7.26 -6.24 2.32
CA TYR A 48 5.88 -6.70 2.14
C TYR A 48 5.69 -7.35 0.77
N ARG A 49 4.71 -8.25 0.72
CA ARG A 49 4.21 -8.85 -0.52
C ARG A 49 2.71 -8.61 -0.65
N ILE A 50 2.23 -8.62 -1.89
CA ILE A 50 0.80 -8.49 -2.17
C ILE A 50 0.15 -9.88 -2.03
N ALA A 51 -0.84 -9.97 -1.16
CA ALA A 51 -1.63 -11.19 -0.94
C ALA A 51 -2.89 -11.24 -1.81
N ALA A 52 -3.50 -10.08 -2.07
CA ALA A 52 -4.70 -9.96 -2.90
C ALA A 52 -4.81 -8.56 -3.51
N THR A 53 -5.50 -8.48 -4.64
CA THR A 53 -5.94 -7.22 -5.24
C THR A 53 -7.44 -7.29 -5.53
N HIS A 54 -8.13 -6.17 -5.35
CA HIS A 54 -9.54 -6.04 -5.65
C HIS A 54 -9.82 -4.72 -6.34
N ARG A 55 -10.28 -4.78 -7.60
CA ARG A 55 -10.61 -3.61 -8.39
C ARG A 55 -12.13 -3.42 -8.44
N ARG A 56 -12.60 -2.27 -7.95
CA ARG A 56 -14.02 -1.88 -8.01
C ARG A 56 -14.28 -0.82 -9.07
N TYR A 57 -13.33 0.09 -9.29
CA TYR A 57 -13.43 1.17 -10.26
C TYR A 57 -12.29 1.09 -11.29
N PRO A 58 -12.42 1.71 -12.46
CA PRO A 58 -11.40 1.60 -13.52
C PRO A 58 -10.04 2.15 -13.09
N GLU A 59 -10.03 3.24 -12.32
CA GLU A 59 -8.84 4.04 -12.06
C GLU A 59 -8.06 3.61 -10.80
N ASN A 60 -8.74 2.91 -9.87
CA ASN A 60 -8.19 2.55 -8.56
C ASN A 60 -8.43 1.07 -8.22
N GLU A 61 -7.48 0.45 -7.54
CA GLU A 61 -7.62 -0.89 -6.96
C GLU A 61 -7.23 -0.91 -5.48
N ASN A 62 -7.83 -1.81 -4.72
CA ASN A 62 -7.43 -2.08 -3.34
C ASN A 62 -6.39 -3.21 -3.33
N VAL A 63 -5.25 -2.96 -2.71
CA VAL A 63 -4.15 -3.91 -2.53
C VAL A 63 -4.10 -4.35 -1.07
N LEU A 64 -4.14 -5.67 -0.83
CA LEU A 64 -3.82 -6.26 0.47
C LEU A 64 -2.33 -6.62 0.48
N ALA A 65 -1.55 -5.88 1.26
CA ALA A 65 -0.14 -6.14 1.49
C ALA A 65 0.07 -6.77 2.87
N ILE A 66 0.85 -7.84 2.93
CA ILE A 66 1.19 -8.53 4.18
C ILE A 66 2.71 -8.69 4.29
N PRO A 67 3.26 -8.79 5.51
CA PRO A 67 4.68 -9.03 5.71
C PRO A 67 5.16 -10.26 4.90
N ALA A 68 6.30 -10.11 4.22
CA ALA A 68 6.98 -11.22 3.56
C ALA A 68 7.64 -12.17 4.56
#